data_AF-A0A0F5JCR8-F1
#
_entry.id   AF-A0A0F5JCR8-F1
#
_cell.length_a   1.000
_cell.length_b   1.000
_cell.length_c   1.000
_cell.angle_alpha   90.00
_cell.angle_beta   90.00
_cell.angle_gamma   90.00
#
_symmetry.space_group_name_H-M   'P 1'
#
loop_
_entity.id
_entity.type
_entity.pdbx_description
1 polymer ?
#
loop_
_entity_poly.entity_id
_entity_poly.type
_entity_poly.pdbx_seq_one_letter_code
_entity_poly.pdbx_strand_id
1 'polypeptide(L)'
;MKTLFYTLLCMEGFCASLLIPSGAKAQEKNTIEKSAFWGNSEAYLNKQAFQMFNLIDQALTENPPVPGAPMVRKLALYNLDAMLHETKYDDSEPLNGFITSRINKVIADLSSPVKKGMKVYKIYNDGFIARTGSVTLAFDVVRGACKGKNLISDASIQQIVDHCDVLFLTHNHGDHVDPVVVDMFLKAGKPVVAPTNILPEKKDIQHERSDKMIDKKMKLDKNKNIRVKIFPGHQSELINNLYVVTTDEKKTVAHIGDQYNKEDMEWIVNISKDIPQPDALIVNCWTHRMSDLVDGFNPKLVVTGHENEMGHTIDHREAFWLTFQKMEQISKDYLVMGWGEWYQCP
;
A
#
# COMPACT_ATOMS: atom_id res chain seq x y z
N MET A 1 80.65 -40.37 -16.33
CA MET A 1 82.03 -40.66 -15.92
C MET A 1 82.22 -40.09 -14.51
N LYS A 2 82.54 -40.96 -13.53
CA LYS A 2 83.17 -40.74 -12.20
C LYS A 2 82.53 -39.74 -11.21
N THR A 3 81.87 -40.17 -10.11
CA THR A 3 82.32 -40.67 -8.78
C THR A 3 82.89 -39.63 -7.78
N LEU A 4 82.26 -39.63 -6.57
CA LEU A 4 82.81 -39.47 -5.19
C LEU A 4 83.41 -38.10 -4.78
N PHE A 5 83.41 -37.60 -3.53
CA PHE A 5 82.74 -37.80 -2.22
C PHE A 5 83.43 -36.83 -1.20
N TYR A 6 82.79 -36.57 -0.04
CA TYR A 6 83.32 -36.07 1.26
C TYR A 6 83.48 -34.56 1.56
N THR A 7 82.47 -34.04 2.29
CA THR A 7 82.53 -33.54 3.69
C THR A 7 83.38 -32.32 4.08
N LEU A 8 82.73 -31.27 4.60
CA LEU A 8 82.96 -30.78 5.98
C LEU A 8 81.83 -29.86 6.48
N LEU A 9 81.41 -30.12 7.72
CA LEU A 9 80.60 -29.27 8.60
C LEU A 9 81.30 -27.92 8.88
N CYS A 10 80.53 -26.85 9.07
CA CYS A 10 80.39 -26.17 10.38
C CYS A 10 79.48 -24.93 10.28
N MET A 11 78.53 -24.84 11.23
CA MET A 11 78.12 -23.67 12.04
C MET A 11 78.03 -22.30 11.33
N GLU A 12 76.99 -21.48 11.43
CA GLU A 12 75.94 -21.23 12.42
C GLU A 12 75.08 -20.12 11.80
N GLY A 13 73.79 -20.04 12.11
CA GLY A 13 72.98 -18.90 11.66
C GLY A 13 71.48 -19.17 11.65
N PHE A 14 70.91 -19.28 12.84
CA PHE A 14 69.48 -19.44 13.06
C PHE A 14 68.76 -18.11 12.74
N CYS A 15 68.33 -17.90 11.49
CA CYS A 15 67.36 -16.85 11.14
C CYS A 15 65.96 -17.47 11.10
N ALA A 16 65.26 -17.41 12.24
CA ALA A 16 63.83 -17.68 12.28
C ALA A 16 63.08 -16.61 11.48
N SER A 17 62.78 -16.90 10.22
CA SER A 17 61.80 -16.17 9.44
C SER A 17 60.41 -16.48 9.99
N LEU A 18 59.93 -15.66 10.93
CA LEU A 18 58.54 -15.63 11.34
C LEU A 18 57.69 -15.20 10.14
N LEU A 19 57.07 -16.19 9.50
CA LEU A 19 55.92 -16.00 8.63
C LEU A 19 54.81 -15.36 9.47
N ILE A 20 54.63 -14.05 9.31
CA ILE A 20 53.45 -13.37 9.84
C ILE A 20 52.25 -13.90 9.03
N PRO A 21 51.23 -14.50 9.67
CA PRO A 21 50.00 -14.83 8.97
C PRO A 21 49.36 -13.52 8.51
N SER A 22 49.12 -13.40 7.22
CA SER A 22 48.30 -12.37 6.58
C SER A 22 46.82 -12.52 6.99
N GLY A 23 46.55 -12.37 8.28
CA GLY A 23 45.22 -12.52 8.90
C GLY A 23 44.73 -11.27 9.64
N ALA A 24 45.35 -10.11 9.45
CA ALA A 24 45.07 -8.89 10.22
C ALA A 24 44.47 -7.72 9.39
N LYS A 25 43.86 -7.99 8.23
CA LYS A 25 43.17 -6.96 7.42
C LYS A 25 41.82 -7.41 6.87
N ALA A 26 41.04 -8.12 7.69
CA ALA A 26 39.63 -8.41 7.39
C ALA A 26 38.70 -8.04 8.54
N GLN A 27 39.08 -7.04 9.35
CA GLN A 27 38.26 -6.48 10.41
C GLN A 27 38.20 -4.95 10.30
N GLU A 28 37.97 -4.45 9.09
CA GLU A 28 37.52 -3.07 8.87
C GLU A 28 36.17 -3.12 8.15
N LYS A 29 35.12 -2.69 8.89
CA LYS A 29 33.71 -2.43 8.52
C LYS A 29 32.70 -3.22 9.36
N ASN A 30 32.68 -2.98 10.67
CA ASN A 30 31.43 -2.92 11.46
C ASN A 30 31.64 -2.52 12.93
N THR A 31 32.61 -1.66 13.23
CA THR A 31 32.59 -0.94 14.50
C THR A 31 31.63 0.24 14.36
N ILE A 32 30.34 0.01 14.64
CA ILE A 32 29.47 1.10 15.06
C ILE A 32 30.12 1.63 16.34
N GLU A 33 30.83 2.76 16.22
CA GLU A 33 31.50 3.38 17.35
C GLU A 33 30.46 3.64 18.43
N LYS A 34 30.55 2.92 19.56
CA LYS A 34 29.67 3.10 20.72
C LYS A 34 29.67 4.56 21.23
N SER A 35 30.73 5.31 20.94
CA SER A 35 30.88 6.75 21.21
C SER A 35 29.90 7.63 20.42
N ALA A 36 29.39 7.19 19.27
CA ALA A 36 28.57 8.02 18.38
C ALA A 36 27.19 8.38 18.95
N PHE A 37 26.70 7.66 19.96
CA PHE A 37 25.36 7.87 20.54
C PHE A 37 25.37 8.37 21.98
N TRP A 38 26.50 8.31 22.68
CA TRP A 38 26.58 8.75 24.06
C TRP A 38 26.41 10.27 24.15
N GLY A 39 25.35 10.72 24.83
CA GLY A 39 24.99 12.15 24.89
C GLY A 39 24.25 12.68 23.66
N ASN A 40 23.90 11.84 22.68
CA ASN A 40 23.14 12.23 21.50
C ASN A 40 21.92 11.30 21.29
N SER A 41 20.87 11.55 22.08
CA SER A 41 19.63 10.77 22.03
C SER A 41 18.89 10.89 20.69
N GLU A 42 18.98 12.04 20.01
CA GLU A 42 18.36 12.25 18.71
C GLU A 42 18.97 11.34 17.64
N ALA A 43 20.31 11.30 17.54
CA ALA A 43 21.00 10.40 16.61
C ALA A 43 20.71 8.92 16.93
N TYR A 44 20.61 8.57 18.21
CA TYR A 44 20.26 7.21 18.64
C TYR A 44 18.84 6.83 18.20
N LEU A 45 17.85 7.67 18.48
CA LEU A 45 16.45 7.43 18.11
C LEU A 45 16.26 7.42 16.58
N ASN A 46 16.93 8.32 15.86
CA ASN A 46 16.89 8.30 14.39
C ASN A 46 17.48 7.00 13.83
N LYS A 47 18.61 6.53 14.37
CA LYS A 47 19.19 5.24 13.95
C LYS A 47 18.28 4.07 14.31
N GLN A 48 17.63 4.11 15.46
CA GLN A 48 16.64 3.11 15.86
C GLN A 48 15.45 3.09 14.88
N ALA A 49 14.95 4.26 14.47
CA ALA A 49 13.86 4.36 13.50
C ALA A 49 14.21 3.69 12.16
N PHE A 50 15.42 3.93 11.62
CA PHE A 50 15.89 3.21 10.44
C PHE A 50 15.88 1.68 10.63
N GLN A 51 16.37 1.19 11.77
CA GLN A 51 16.37 -0.26 12.03
C GLN A 51 14.94 -0.82 12.11
N MET A 52 14.04 -0.11 12.79
CA MET A 52 12.65 -0.53 12.94
C MET A 52 11.91 -0.55 11.59
N PHE A 53 11.96 0.53 10.82
CA PHE A 53 11.32 0.59 9.51
C PHE A 53 11.88 -0.46 8.54
N ASN A 54 13.18 -0.72 8.56
CA ASN A 54 13.80 -1.78 7.73
C ASN A 54 13.30 -3.18 8.13
N LEU A 55 13.22 -3.47 9.43
CA LEU A 55 12.71 -4.75 9.93
C LEU A 55 11.22 -4.93 9.60
N ILE A 56 10.43 -3.87 9.72
CA ILE A 56 9.02 -3.87 9.33
C ILE A 56 8.89 -4.14 7.83
N ASP A 57 9.64 -3.42 6.98
CA ASP A 57 9.62 -3.62 5.53
C ASP A 57 9.98 -5.06 5.15
N GLN A 58 11.05 -5.60 5.74
CA GLN A 58 11.47 -6.98 5.54
C GLN A 58 10.38 -7.97 5.98
N ALA A 59 9.83 -7.80 7.18
CA ALA A 59 8.80 -8.69 7.71
C ALA A 59 7.54 -8.71 6.82
N LEU A 60 7.08 -7.55 6.35
CA LEU A 60 5.94 -7.45 5.43
C LEU A 60 6.23 -8.06 4.05
N THR A 61 7.48 -7.96 3.56
CA THR A 61 7.88 -8.59 2.29
C THR A 61 7.98 -10.11 2.39
N GLU A 62 8.56 -10.64 3.47
CA GLU A 62 8.71 -12.09 3.67
C GLU A 62 7.39 -12.77 4.05
N ASN A 63 6.43 -12.00 4.59
CA ASN A 63 5.13 -12.48 5.02
C ASN A 63 4.04 -11.67 4.32
N PRO A 64 3.81 -11.87 3.00
CA PRO A 64 2.84 -11.08 2.24
C PRO A 64 1.40 -11.24 2.76
N PRO A 65 0.47 -10.34 2.40
CA PRO A 65 -0.93 -10.45 2.80
C PRO A 65 -1.51 -11.82 2.47
N VAL A 66 -2.21 -12.42 3.42
CA VAL A 66 -2.99 -13.65 3.28
C VAL A 66 -4.25 -13.53 4.12
N PRO A 67 -5.37 -14.19 3.74
CA PRO A 67 -6.61 -14.11 4.48
C PRO A 67 -6.44 -14.41 5.97
N GLY A 68 -7.08 -13.58 6.79
CA GLY A 68 -6.97 -13.62 8.25
C GLY A 68 -5.81 -12.77 8.78
N ALA A 69 -5.29 -13.16 9.94
CA ALA A 69 -4.33 -12.34 10.67
C ALA A 69 -3.16 -13.16 11.26
N PRO A 70 -2.21 -13.60 10.41
CA PRO A 70 -1.01 -14.31 10.87
C PRO A 70 -0.24 -13.48 11.91
N MET A 71 0.26 -14.16 12.95
CA MET A 71 0.91 -13.49 14.09
C MET A 71 2.08 -12.59 13.67
N VAL A 72 2.93 -13.05 12.76
CA VAL A 72 4.09 -12.27 12.27
C VAL A 72 3.65 -10.99 11.57
N ARG A 73 2.57 -11.05 10.77
CA ARG A 73 2.01 -9.87 10.11
C ARG A 73 1.39 -8.88 11.10
N LYS A 74 0.62 -9.36 12.08
CA LYS A 74 0.11 -8.53 13.17
C LYS A 74 1.24 -7.80 13.89
N LEU A 75 2.29 -8.53 14.27
CA LEU A 75 3.44 -7.93 14.93
C LEU A 75 4.12 -6.87 14.05
N ALA A 76 4.30 -7.13 12.76
CA ALA A 76 4.88 -6.15 11.84
C ALA A 76 4.03 -4.88 11.73
N LEU A 77 2.71 -5.02 11.56
CA LEU A 77 1.79 -3.89 11.45
C LEU A 77 1.60 -3.14 12.78
N TYR A 78 1.67 -3.81 13.93
CA TYR A 78 1.58 -3.15 15.24
C TYR A 78 2.87 -2.37 15.56
N ASN A 79 4.03 -2.90 15.14
CA ASN A 79 5.27 -2.14 15.19
C ASN A 79 5.23 -0.95 14.22
N LEU A 80 4.55 -1.08 13.07
CA LEU A 80 4.29 0.05 12.20
C LEU A 80 3.40 1.09 12.89
N ASP A 81 2.30 0.70 13.53
CA ASP A 81 1.47 1.60 14.35
C ASP A 81 2.33 2.39 15.35
N ALA A 82 3.18 1.69 16.12
CA ALA A 82 4.05 2.31 17.12
C ALA A 82 5.02 3.35 16.51
N MET A 83 5.53 3.10 15.30
CA MET A 83 6.39 4.05 14.60
C MET A 83 5.58 5.24 14.03
N LEU A 84 4.40 4.98 13.48
CA LEU A 84 3.55 6.01 12.86
C LEU A 84 2.80 6.88 13.88
N HIS A 85 2.67 6.43 15.13
CA HIS A 85 2.07 7.19 16.23
C HIS A 85 3.10 8.01 17.03
N GLU A 86 4.37 7.95 16.66
CA GLU A 86 5.43 8.78 17.23
C GLU A 86 5.74 9.95 16.27
N THR A 87 5.05 11.07 16.50
CA THR A 87 5.00 12.22 15.56
C THR A 87 6.35 12.85 15.23
N LYS A 88 7.42 12.59 15.99
CA LYS A 88 8.77 13.04 15.59
C LYS A 88 9.23 12.41 14.27
N TYR A 89 8.63 11.29 13.86
CA TYR A 89 8.99 10.59 12.62
C TYR A 89 8.17 11.04 11.40
N ASP A 90 7.16 11.90 11.58
CA ASP A 90 6.21 12.35 10.53
C ASP A 90 6.88 12.96 9.28
N ASP A 91 8.07 13.54 9.44
CA ASP A 91 8.86 14.15 8.36
C ASP A 91 10.31 13.63 8.37
N SER A 92 10.48 12.38 8.78
CA SER A 92 11.80 11.79 8.96
C SER A 92 12.26 11.01 7.72
N GLU A 93 13.57 11.02 7.47
CA GLU A 93 14.19 10.21 6.42
C GLU A 93 13.87 8.70 6.54
N PRO A 94 13.84 8.08 7.75
CA PRO A 94 13.40 6.69 7.91
C PRO A 94 12.00 6.40 7.35
N LEU A 95 11.02 7.27 7.64
CA LEU A 95 9.65 7.11 7.13
C LEU A 95 9.61 7.23 5.60
N ASN A 96 10.27 8.26 5.05
CA ASN A 96 10.34 8.47 3.61
C ASN A 96 11.02 7.29 2.90
N GLY A 97 12.08 6.74 3.49
CA GLY A 97 12.77 5.55 3.00
C GLY A 97 11.88 4.31 3.01
N PHE A 98 11.10 4.11 4.08
CA PHE A 98 10.10 3.04 4.17
C PHE A 98 9.06 3.15 3.06
N ILE A 99 8.38 4.30 2.93
CA ILE A 99 7.33 4.51 1.92
C ILE A 99 7.90 4.32 0.52
N THR A 100 9.08 4.90 0.22
CA THR A 100 9.76 4.73 -1.07
C THR A 100 10.04 3.26 -1.35
N SER A 101 10.54 2.50 -0.38
CA SER A 101 10.78 1.06 -0.51
C SER A 101 9.49 0.29 -0.83
N ARG A 102 8.39 0.58 -0.12
CA ARG A 102 7.08 -0.07 -0.34
C ARG A 102 6.52 0.25 -1.73
N ILE A 103 6.52 1.51 -2.13
CA ILE A 103 5.98 1.95 -3.42
C ILE A 103 6.81 1.42 -4.59
N ASN A 104 8.14 1.37 -4.47
CA ASN A 104 8.99 0.79 -5.51
C ASN A 104 8.70 -0.70 -5.75
N LYS A 105 8.34 -1.47 -4.71
CA LYS A 105 7.91 -2.87 -4.87
C LYS A 105 6.60 -2.98 -5.65
N VAL A 106 5.63 -2.09 -5.39
CA VAL A 106 4.39 -2.01 -6.16
C VAL A 106 4.67 -1.69 -7.63
N ILE A 107 5.48 -0.67 -7.91
CA ILE A 107 5.83 -0.28 -9.29
C ILE A 107 6.50 -1.45 -10.04
N ALA A 108 7.43 -2.14 -9.38
CA ALA A 108 8.09 -3.31 -9.94
C ALA A 108 7.09 -4.45 -10.27
N ASP A 109 6.10 -4.70 -9.40
CA ASP A 109 5.07 -5.71 -9.65
C ASP A 109 4.08 -5.27 -10.75
N LEU A 110 3.70 -3.99 -10.80
CA LEU A 110 2.84 -3.42 -11.85
C LEU A 110 3.47 -3.53 -13.25
N SER A 111 4.80 -3.52 -13.33
CA SER A 111 5.54 -3.75 -14.58
C SER A 111 5.42 -5.19 -15.12
N SER A 112 4.98 -6.16 -14.29
CA SER A 112 4.78 -7.55 -14.68
C SER A 112 3.31 -7.82 -15.04
N PRO A 113 3.00 -8.67 -16.04
CA PRO A 113 1.61 -8.98 -16.39
C PRO A 113 0.93 -9.87 -15.35
N VAL A 114 -0.36 -9.62 -15.09
CA VAL A 114 -1.20 -10.51 -14.28
C VAL A 114 -1.65 -11.69 -15.15
N LYS A 115 -1.15 -12.89 -14.86
CA LYS A 115 -1.44 -14.09 -15.68
C LYS A 115 -2.82 -14.70 -15.39
N LYS A 116 -3.30 -14.58 -14.15
CA LYS A 116 -4.56 -15.17 -13.70
C LYS A 116 -5.09 -14.40 -12.49
N GLY A 117 -6.42 -14.31 -12.39
CA GLY A 117 -7.08 -13.74 -11.23
C GLY A 117 -7.08 -12.21 -11.28
N MET A 118 -7.10 -11.61 -10.09
CA MET A 118 -7.04 -10.16 -9.90
C MET A 118 -6.03 -9.88 -8.78
N LYS A 119 -5.20 -8.86 -8.92
CA LYS A 119 -4.37 -8.33 -7.83
C LYS A 119 -5.00 -7.06 -7.27
N VAL A 120 -5.05 -6.95 -5.95
CA VAL A 120 -5.50 -5.75 -5.23
C VAL A 120 -4.32 -5.19 -4.45
N TYR A 121 -3.96 -3.94 -4.72
CA TYR A 121 -2.83 -3.23 -4.14
C TYR A 121 -3.35 -2.12 -3.24
N LYS A 122 -2.76 -1.97 -2.05
CA LYS A 122 -2.96 -0.80 -1.22
C LYS A 122 -1.77 0.13 -1.40
N ILE A 123 -2.02 1.36 -1.87
CA ILE A 123 -0.97 2.33 -2.15
C ILE A 123 -0.66 3.12 -0.89
N TYR A 124 -1.61 3.92 -0.42
CA TYR A 124 -1.53 4.74 0.78
C TYR A 124 -2.96 5.14 1.20
N ASN A 125 -3.22 5.22 2.50
CA ASN A 125 -4.56 5.54 3.06
C ASN A 125 -5.66 4.63 2.47
N ASP A 126 -6.69 5.21 1.86
CA ASP A 126 -7.77 4.53 1.12
C ASP A 126 -7.52 4.51 -0.40
N GLY A 127 -6.28 4.74 -0.84
CA GLY A 127 -5.88 4.65 -2.25
C GLY A 127 -5.53 3.22 -2.66
N PHE A 128 -6.27 2.66 -3.62
CA PHE A 128 -6.12 1.28 -4.07
C PHE A 128 -5.98 1.14 -5.58
N ILE A 129 -5.38 0.02 -6.00
CA ILE A 129 -5.39 -0.44 -7.38
C ILE A 129 -5.93 -1.87 -7.43
N ALA A 130 -6.80 -2.16 -8.40
CA ALA A 130 -7.24 -3.51 -8.72
C ALA A 130 -6.91 -3.84 -10.17
N ARG A 131 -6.21 -4.95 -10.42
CA ARG A 131 -5.66 -5.28 -11.74
C ARG A 131 -5.89 -6.71 -12.15
N THR A 132 -6.35 -6.91 -13.39
CA THR A 132 -6.44 -8.21 -14.06
C THR A 132 -5.44 -8.29 -15.22
N GLY A 133 -5.54 -9.34 -16.04
CA GLY A 133 -4.72 -9.46 -17.25
C GLY A 133 -5.02 -8.39 -18.31
N SER A 134 -6.24 -7.84 -18.34
CA SER A 134 -6.64 -6.83 -19.33
C SER A 134 -6.73 -5.40 -18.82
N VAL A 135 -7.10 -5.17 -17.56
CA VAL A 135 -7.39 -3.83 -17.04
C VAL A 135 -6.77 -3.57 -15.67
N THR A 136 -6.36 -2.32 -15.44
CA THR A 136 -5.89 -1.79 -14.16
C THR A 136 -6.78 -0.63 -13.72
N LEU A 137 -7.45 -0.78 -12.60
CA LEU A 137 -8.39 0.19 -12.02
C LEU A 137 -7.72 0.88 -10.83
N ALA A 138 -7.75 2.21 -10.77
CA ALA A 138 -7.31 2.98 -9.61
C ALA A 138 -8.51 3.58 -8.87
N PHE A 139 -8.44 3.61 -7.55
CA PHE A 139 -9.44 4.19 -6.65
C PHE A 139 -8.70 5.11 -5.67
N ASP A 140 -9.12 6.37 -5.58
CA ASP A 140 -8.65 7.34 -4.56
C ASP A 140 -7.12 7.41 -4.41
N VAL A 141 -6.37 7.23 -5.51
CA VAL A 141 -4.90 7.26 -5.48
C VAL A 141 -4.43 8.71 -5.28
N VAL A 142 -3.76 8.94 -4.17
CA VAL A 142 -3.18 10.24 -3.79
C VAL A 142 -1.68 10.12 -3.51
N ARG A 143 -0.96 11.26 -3.50
CA ARG A 143 0.45 11.29 -3.05
C ARG A 143 0.59 11.16 -1.53
N GLY A 144 -0.50 11.38 -0.79
CA GLY A 144 -0.51 11.47 0.67
C GLY A 144 0.20 12.74 1.14
N ALA A 145 -0.27 13.32 2.25
CA ALA A 145 0.34 14.52 2.81
C ALA A 145 0.66 14.32 4.30
N CYS A 146 1.84 14.78 4.71
CA CYS A 146 2.20 14.88 6.13
C CYS A 146 3.08 16.12 6.33
N LYS A 147 2.77 16.93 7.35
CA LYS A 147 3.51 18.17 7.67
C LYS A 147 3.74 19.10 6.46
N GLY A 148 2.79 19.16 5.53
CA GLY A 148 2.87 20.00 4.33
C GLY A 148 3.76 19.46 3.21
N LYS A 149 4.20 18.20 3.30
CA LYS A 149 4.98 17.49 2.27
C LYS A 149 4.24 16.27 1.75
N ASN A 150 4.52 15.92 0.52
CA ASN A 150 4.01 14.69 -0.09
C ASN A 150 4.80 13.48 0.41
N LEU A 151 4.10 12.41 0.75
CA LEU A 151 4.73 11.15 1.19
C LEU A 151 5.25 10.34 0.01
N ILE A 152 4.52 10.35 -1.11
CA ILE A 152 4.89 9.69 -2.35
C ILE A 152 5.26 10.76 -3.37
N SER A 153 6.42 10.59 -4.02
CA SER A 153 6.90 11.53 -5.03
C SER A 153 6.01 11.54 -6.27
N ASP A 154 5.93 12.68 -6.95
CA ASP A 154 5.24 12.83 -8.23
C ASP A 154 5.74 11.82 -9.27
N ALA A 155 7.05 11.52 -9.29
CA ALA A 155 7.65 10.56 -10.21
C ALA A 155 7.22 9.11 -9.92
N SER A 156 7.05 8.75 -8.65
CA SER A 156 6.55 7.43 -8.25
C SER A 156 5.06 7.28 -8.56
N ILE A 157 4.26 8.32 -8.29
CA ILE A 157 2.84 8.29 -8.67
C ILE A 157 2.67 8.27 -10.19
N GLN A 158 3.46 9.01 -10.96
CA GLN A 158 3.38 8.96 -12.41
C GLN A 158 3.65 7.54 -12.94
N GLN A 159 4.64 6.83 -12.40
CA GLN A 159 4.89 5.42 -12.77
C GLN A 159 3.70 4.51 -12.43
N ILE A 160 3.01 4.75 -11.31
CA ILE A 160 1.77 4.05 -10.98
C ILE A 160 0.67 4.39 -12.00
N VAL A 161 0.45 5.68 -12.27
CA VAL A 161 -0.54 6.18 -13.24
C VAL A 161 -0.31 5.56 -14.60
N ASP A 162 0.95 5.41 -15.05
CA ASP A 162 1.31 4.82 -16.34
C ASP A 162 0.79 3.39 -16.51
N HIS A 163 0.67 2.63 -15.42
CA HIS A 163 0.14 1.28 -15.40
C HIS A 163 -1.39 1.18 -15.21
N CYS A 164 -2.05 2.28 -14.84
CA CYS A 164 -3.50 2.35 -14.65
C CYS A 164 -4.25 2.65 -15.95
N ASP A 165 -5.53 2.26 -16.04
CA ASP A 165 -6.39 2.54 -17.19
C ASP A 165 -7.50 3.55 -16.88
N VAL A 166 -7.87 3.70 -15.61
CA VAL A 166 -8.94 4.59 -15.13
C VAL A 166 -8.71 4.94 -13.66
N LEU A 167 -9.12 6.15 -13.27
CA LEU A 167 -9.21 6.56 -11.86
C LEU A 167 -10.69 6.76 -11.48
N PHE A 168 -11.09 6.17 -10.37
CA PHE A 168 -12.36 6.43 -9.69
C PHE A 168 -12.11 7.23 -8.42
N LEU A 169 -12.90 8.27 -8.19
CA LEU A 169 -12.82 9.12 -7.00
C LEU A 169 -14.12 9.05 -6.22
N THR A 170 -14.07 8.66 -4.94
CA THR A 170 -15.27 8.39 -4.15
C THR A 170 -15.96 9.66 -3.65
N HIS A 171 -15.23 10.59 -3.05
CA HIS A 171 -15.78 11.82 -2.46
C HIS A 171 -14.73 12.95 -2.38
N ASN A 172 -15.17 14.15 -2.06
CA ASN A 172 -14.36 15.37 -2.15
C ASN A 172 -13.57 15.68 -0.86
N HIS A 173 -12.66 14.78 -0.47
CA HIS A 173 -11.66 15.03 0.57
C HIS A 173 -10.24 14.93 0.02
N GLY A 174 -9.29 15.65 0.63
CA GLY A 174 -7.93 15.82 0.09
C GLY A 174 -7.05 14.57 0.19
N ASP A 175 -7.41 13.64 1.06
CA ASP A 175 -6.79 12.33 1.25
C ASP A 175 -7.39 11.23 0.34
N HIS A 176 -8.45 11.57 -0.41
CA HIS A 176 -9.03 10.76 -1.50
C HIS A 176 -8.86 11.41 -2.88
N VAL A 177 -8.75 12.75 -2.95
CA VAL A 177 -8.64 13.53 -4.18
C VAL A 177 -7.36 14.35 -4.17
N ASP A 178 -6.42 13.95 -5.02
CA ASP A 178 -5.21 14.71 -5.30
C ASP A 178 -5.29 15.34 -6.71
N PRO A 179 -5.47 16.67 -6.82
CA PRO A 179 -5.61 17.33 -8.12
C PRO A 179 -4.43 17.10 -9.07
N VAL A 180 -3.23 16.87 -8.55
CA VAL A 180 -2.06 16.57 -9.40
C VAL A 180 -2.17 15.18 -9.99
N VAL A 181 -2.64 14.20 -9.21
CA VAL A 181 -2.85 12.82 -9.71
C VAL A 181 -3.99 12.80 -10.73
N VAL A 182 -5.07 13.55 -10.48
CA VAL A 182 -6.14 13.75 -11.46
C VAL A 182 -5.58 14.30 -12.77
N ASP A 183 -4.74 15.33 -12.70
CA ASP A 183 -4.10 15.91 -13.89
C ASP A 183 -3.18 14.92 -14.60
N MET A 184 -2.48 14.03 -13.88
CA MET A 184 -1.65 12.97 -14.48
C MET A 184 -2.52 11.99 -15.29
N PHE A 185 -3.66 11.54 -14.77
CA PHE A 185 -4.59 10.68 -15.51
C PHE A 185 -5.15 11.37 -16.75
N LEU A 186 -5.65 12.61 -16.60
CA LEU A 186 -6.25 13.37 -17.72
C LEU A 186 -5.21 13.65 -18.82
N LYS A 187 -3.98 14.06 -18.47
CA LYS A 187 -2.89 14.27 -19.44
C LYS A 187 -2.48 13.00 -20.17
N ALA A 188 -2.60 11.84 -19.52
CA ALA A 188 -2.37 10.54 -20.14
C ALA A 188 -3.56 10.07 -21.02
N GLY A 189 -4.62 10.88 -21.14
CA GLY A 189 -5.83 10.52 -21.89
C GLY A 189 -6.66 9.43 -21.21
N LYS A 190 -6.48 9.22 -19.90
CA LYS A 190 -7.15 8.18 -19.13
C LYS A 190 -8.38 8.76 -18.45
N PRO A 191 -9.53 8.06 -18.47
CA PRO A 191 -10.74 8.54 -17.82
C PRO A 191 -10.56 8.69 -16.31
N VAL A 192 -11.11 9.78 -15.79
CA VAL A 192 -11.34 10.01 -14.35
C VAL A 192 -12.86 10.05 -14.14
N VAL A 193 -13.37 9.25 -13.22
CA VAL A 193 -14.80 9.15 -12.90
C VAL A 193 -15.00 9.59 -11.45
N ALA A 194 -15.90 10.55 -11.22
CA ALA A 194 -16.04 11.18 -9.91
C ALA A 194 -17.48 11.69 -9.67
N PRO A 195 -17.92 11.90 -8.42
CA PRO A 195 -19.13 12.67 -8.16
C PRO A 195 -19.02 14.12 -8.63
N THR A 196 -20.17 14.76 -8.86
CA THR A 196 -20.31 16.08 -9.51
C THR A 196 -19.65 17.25 -8.77
N ASN A 197 -19.32 17.10 -7.50
CA ASN A 197 -18.69 18.14 -6.68
C ASN A 197 -17.15 18.07 -6.67
N ILE A 198 -16.53 17.05 -7.27
CA ILE A 198 -15.07 16.91 -7.33
C ILE A 198 -14.54 17.66 -8.53
N LEU A 199 -13.73 18.70 -8.29
CA LEU A 199 -13.08 19.52 -9.33
C LEU A 199 -14.06 19.90 -10.47
N PRO A 200 -15.21 20.54 -10.17
CA PRO A 200 -16.30 20.78 -11.11
C PRO A 200 -15.90 21.64 -12.32
N GLU A 201 -14.81 22.40 -12.21
CA GLU A 201 -14.23 23.19 -13.29
C GLU A 201 -13.53 22.33 -14.37
N LYS A 202 -13.14 21.09 -14.06
CA LYS A 202 -12.45 20.17 -14.98
C LYS A 202 -13.45 19.33 -15.77
N LYS A 203 -13.87 19.85 -16.92
CA LYS A 203 -14.88 19.23 -17.81
C LYS A 203 -14.49 17.88 -18.43
N ASP A 204 -13.20 17.54 -18.40
CA ASP A 204 -12.69 16.25 -18.91
C ASP A 204 -12.91 15.09 -17.92
N ILE A 205 -13.30 15.40 -16.67
CA ILE A 205 -13.74 14.41 -15.69
C ILE A 205 -15.15 13.93 -16.06
N GLN A 206 -15.37 12.62 -15.99
CA GLN A 206 -16.70 12.03 -16.09
C GLN A 206 -17.41 12.16 -14.74
N HIS A 207 -18.12 13.27 -14.56
CA HIS A 207 -18.91 13.51 -13.35
C HIS A 207 -20.18 12.65 -13.33
N GLU A 208 -20.13 11.54 -12.61
CA GLU A 208 -21.18 10.52 -12.53
C GLU A 208 -21.73 10.45 -11.09
N ARG A 209 -22.88 11.09 -10.85
CA ARG A 209 -23.65 11.00 -9.59
C ARG A 209 -25.15 11.02 -9.91
N SER A 210 -25.92 10.18 -9.24
CA SER A 210 -27.37 10.14 -9.29
C SER A 210 -27.93 9.64 -7.97
N ASP A 211 -29.17 9.97 -7.63
CA ASP A 211 -29.88 9.43 -6.45
C ASP A 211 -30.29 7.96 -6.62
N LYS A 212 -30.02 7.37 -7.78
CA LYS A 212 -30.23 5.95 -8.08
C LYS A 212 -28.94 5.33 -8.59
N MET A 213 -28.87 4.00 -8.54
CA MET A 213 -27.74 3.28 -9.12
C MET A 213 -27.62 3.56 -10.62
N ILE A 214 -26.41 3.95 -11.04
CA ILE A 214 -26.01 4.01 -12.45
C ILE A 214 -25.41 2.65 -12.81
N ASP A 215 -25.83 2.05 -13.92
CA ASP A 215 -25.26 0.82 -14.48
C ASP A 215 -24.83 1.08 -15.92
N LYS A 216 -23.52 1.14 -16.17
CA LYS A 216 -22.97 1.45 -17.50
C LYS A 216 -21.83 0.52 -17.88
N LYS A 217 -21.78 0.20 -19.17
CA LYS A 217 -20.55 -0.33 -19.79
C LYS A 217 -19.67 0.86 -20.17
N MET A 218 -18.41 0.81 -19.76
CA MET A 218 -17.41 1.83 -20.08
C MET A 218 -16.29 1.22 -20.90
N LYS A 219 -15.94 1.89 -21.99
CA LYS A 219 -14.80 1.55 -22.84
C LYS A 219 -13.60 2.40 -22.40
N LEU A 220 -12.52 1.76 -21.99
CA LEU A 220 -11.30 2.43 -21.52
C LEU A 220 -10.33 2.69 -22.68
N ASP A 221 -10.20 1.71 -23.56
CA ASP A 221 -9.43 1.79 -24.81
C ASP A 221 -10.04 0.82 -25.85
N LYS A 222 -9.46 0.69 -27.05
CA LYS A 222 -9.95 -0.13 -28.16
C LYS A 222 -10.34 -1.56 -27.74
N ASN A 223 -9.56 -2.17 -26.84
CA ASN A 223 -9.71 -3.58 -26.43
C ASN A 223 -10.00 -3.77 -24.94
N LYS A 224 -10.29 -2.68 -24.20
CA LYS A 224 -10.48 -2.72 -22.75
C LYS A 224 -11.87 -2.18 -22.39
N ASN A 225 -12.70 -3.02 -21.78
CA ASN A 225 -14.00 -2.61 -21.26
C ASN A 225 -14.18 -3.05 -19.82
N ILE A 226 -15.05 -2.32 -19.14
CA ILE A 226 -15.54 -2.65 -17.82
C ILE A 226 -17.04 -2.37 -17.75
N ARG A 227 -17.73 -3.00 -16.80
CA ARG A 227 -19.06 -2.60 -16.36
C ARG A 227 -18.94 -1.94 -15.00
N VAL A 228 -19.46 -0.72 -14.88
CA VAL A 228 -19.40 0.07 -13.65
C VAL A 228 -20.83 0.23 -13.14
N LYS A 229 -21.03 -0.14 -11.88
CA LYS A 229 -22.20 0.25 -11.10
C LYS A 229 -21.78 1.30 -10.08
N ILE A 230 -22.51 2.41 -10.01
CA ILE A 230 -22.23 3.52 -9.10
C ILE A 230 -23.46 3.71 -8.24
N PHE A 231 -23.30 3.60 -6.91
CA PHE A 231 -24.39 3.78 -5.96
C PHE A 231 -24.22 5.09 -5.17
N PRO A 232 -25.34 5.75 -4.80
CA PRO A 232 -25.30 6.97 -4.02
C PRO A 232 -25.07 6.68 -2.54
N GLY A 233 -23.85 6.82 -2.06
CA GLY A 233 -23.53 6.84 -0.63
C GLY A 233 -23.24 8.24 -0.09
N HIS A 234 -22.92 8.27 1.21
CA HIS A 234 -22.58 9.46 1.98
C HIS A 234 -21.62 9.17 3.14
N GLN A 235 -20.76 10.16 3.39
CA GLN A 235 -19.99 10.32 4.61
C GLN A 235 -20.68 11.40 5.44
N SER A 236 -21.54 11.02 6.39
CA SER A 236 -22.51 11.95 6.99
C SER A 236 -23.40 12.58 5.89
N GLU A 237 -23.31 13.88 5.65
CA GLU A 237 -24.02 14.61 4.58
C GLU A 237 -23.18 14.77 3.29
N LEU A 238 -21.88 14.40 3.33
CA LEU A 238 -20.99 14.56 2.17
C LEU A 238 -21.27 13.47 1.14
N ILE A 239 -21.40 13.88 -0.13
CA ILE A 239 -21.57 12.96 -1.27
C ILE A 239 -20.40 12.00 -1.35
N ASN A 240 -20.71 10.70 -1.36
CA ASN A 240 -19.75 9.61 -1.53
C ASN A 240 -20.26 8.58 -2.56
N ASN A 241 -19.47 8.26 -3.57
CA ASN A 241 -19.83 7.25 -4.55
C ASN A 241 -19.28 5.88 -4.14
N LEU A 242 -20.15 4.87 -4.16
CA LEU A 242 -19.76 3.47 -4.03
C LEU A 242 -19.59 2.91 -5.44
N TYR A 243 -18.38 2.48 -5.77
CA TYR A 243 -18.05 1.91 -7.07
C TYR A 243 -18.04 0.39 -6.99
N VAL A 244 -18.79 -0.27 -7.88
CA VAL A 244 -18.69 -1.72 -8.13
C VAL A 244 -18.31 -1.93 -9.60
N VAL A 245 -17.08 -2.36 -9.83
CA VAL A 245 -16.49 -2.46 -11.16
C VAL A 245 -16.26 -3.92 -11.52
N THR A 246 -16.82 -4.36 -12.63
CA THR A 246 -16.65 -5.72 -13.17
C THR A 246 -15.90 -5.68 -14.49
N THR A 247 -14.82 -6.45 -14.57
CA THR A 247 -13.98 -6.60 -15.77
C THR A 247 -14.60 -7.57 -16.78
N ASP A 248 -14.13 -7.55 -18.03
CA ASP A 248 -14.54 -8.53 -19.05
C ASP A 248 -14.15 -9.99 -18.65
N GLU A 249 -13.14 -10.18 -17.78
CA GLU A 249 -12.82 -11.49 -17.20
C GLU A 249 -13.75 -11.89 -16.04
N LYS A 250 -14.81 -11.12 -15.77
CA LYS A 250 -15.77 -11.34 -14.69
C LYS A 250 -15.14 -11.28 -13.30
N LYS A 251 -14.07 -10.49 -13.15
CA LYS A 251 -13.56 -10.09 -11.83
C LYS A 251 -14.23 -8.81 -11.37
N THR A 252 -14.71 -8.81 -10.13
CA THR A 252 -15.46 -7.69 -9.56
C THR A 252 -14.75 -7.15 -8.33
N VAL A 253 -14.50 -5.84 -8.31
CA VAL A 253 -14.03 -5.10 -7.13
C VAL A 253 -15.07 -4.06 -6.73
N ALA A 254 -15.29 -3.91 -5.43
CA ALA A 254 -16.11 -2.85 -4.87
C ALA A 254 -15.25 -1.94 -3.98
N HIS A 255 -15.39 -0.63 -4.12
CA HIS A 255 -14.73 0.38 -3.27
C HIS A 255 -15.79 1.34 -2.76
N ILE A 256 -15.87 1.50 -1.44
CA ILE A 256 -16.96 2.25 -0.82
C ILE A 256 -16.57 3.65 -0.36
N GLY A 257 -15.28 4.02 -0.40
CA GLY A 257 -14.80 5.29 0.15
C GLY A 257 -15.15 5.39 1.63
N ASP A 258 -15.45 6.60 2.09
CA ASP A 258 -15.79 6.89 3.49
C ASP A 258 -17.27 6.64 3.83
N GLN A 259 -17.83 5.54 3.33
CA GLN A 259 -19.21 5.20 3.62
C GLN A 259 -19.40 4.84 5.10
N TYR A 260 -20.23 5.63 5.79
CA TYR A 260 -20.75 5.28 7.12
C TYR A 260 -22.12 5.89 7.45
N ASN A 261 -22.78 6.58 6.51
CA ASN A 261 -24.11 7.14 6.73
C ASN A 261 -25.15 6.04 7.09
N LYS A 262 -26.06 6.36 8.02
CA LYS A 262 -27.01 5.40 8.59
C LYS A 262 -28.17 5.09 7.64
N GLU A 263 -28.69 6.10 6.95
CA GLU A 263 -29.80 5.99 6.01
C GLU A 263 -29.41 5.11 4.82
N ASP A 264 -28.17 5.24 4.34
CA ASP A 264 -27.66 4.40 3.25
C ASP A 264 -27.59 2.92 3.63
N MET A 265 -27.42 2.60 4.92
CA MET A 265 -27.40 1.21 5.38
C MET A 265 -28.72 0.48 5.11
N GLU A 266 -29.85 1.18 4.96
CA GLU A 266 -31.14 0.55 4.67
C GLU A 266 -31.14 -0.20 3.33
N TRP A 267 -30.43 0.33 2.33
CA TRP A 267 -30.31 -0.30 1.02
C TRP A 267 -29.01 -1.10 0.87
N ILE A 268 -27.91 -0.70 1.53
CA ILE A 268 -26.62 -1.42 1.46
C ILE A 268 -26.75 -2.87 1.92
N VAL A 269 -27.53 -3.15 2.97
CA VAL A 269 -27.75 -4.53 3.47
C VAL A 269 -28.39 -5.47 2.44
N ASN A 270 -28.93 -4.93 1.34
CA ASN A 270 -29.54 -5.69 0.25
C ASN A 270 -28.79 -5.55 -1.09
N ILE A 271 -27.66 -4.85 -1.13
CA ILE A 271 -26.99 -4.46 -2.38
C ILE A 271 -26.56 -5.66 -3.24
N SER A 272 -26.26 -6.80 -2.63
CA SER A 272 -25.90 -8.05 -3.33
C SER A 272 -26.97 -8.55 -4.32
N LYS A 273 -28.21 -8.07 -4.22
CA LYS A 273 -29.28 -8.35 -5.21
C LYS A 273 -29.04 -7.66 -6.55
N ASP A 274 -28.30 -6.55 -6.54
CA ASP A 274 -28.10 -5.66 -7.69
C ASP A 274 -26.70 -5.75 -8.31
N ILE A 275 -25.79 -6.49 -7.68
CA ILE A 275 -24.39 -6.60 -8.09
C ILE A 275 -23.92 -8.06 -8.21
N PRO A 276 -22.95 -8.36 -9.08
CA PRO A 276 -22.19 -9.60 -8.96
C PRO A 276 -21.48 -9.68 -7.62
N GLN A 277 -21.24 -10.88 -7.12
CA GLN A 277 -20.44 -11.09 -5.91
C GLN A 277 -19.04 -10.48 -6.08
N PRO A 278 -18.62 -9.50 -5.26
CA PRO A 278 -17.28 -8.94 -5.34
C PRO A 278 -16.20 -9.99 -5.01
N ASP A 279 -15.16 -10.07 -5.84
CA ASP A 279 -13.94 -10.80 -5.50
C ASP A 279 -13.15 -10.08 -4.40
N ALA A 280 -13.25 -8.76 -4.33
CA ALA A 280 -12.74 -7.94 -3.24
C ALA A 280 -13.70 -6.78 -2.95
N LEU A 281 -14.01 -6.55 -1.68
CA LEU A 281 -14.68 -5.36 -1.17
C LEU A 281 -13.68 -4.56 -0.34
N ILE A 282 -13.41 -3.34 -0.78
CA ILE A 282 -12.55 -2.38 -0.09
C ILE A 282 -13.42 -1.49 0.79
N VAL A 283 -13.11 -1.44 2.08
CA VAL A 283 -13.84 -0.70 3.12
C VAL A 283 -12.88 0.16 3.93
N ASN A 284 -13.29 1.38 4.28
CA ASN A 284 -12.53 2.20 5.22
C ASN A 284 -12.62 1.58 6.62
N CYS A 285 -11.56 1.68 7.42
CA CYS A 285 -11.52 1.09 8.75
C CYS A 285 -12.48 1.77 9.76
N TRP A 286 -12.94 2.99 9.46
CA TRP A 286 -13.88 3.77 10.28
C TRP A 286 -15.34 3.33 10.14
N THR A 287 -15.68 2.50 9.16
CA THR A 287 -17.07 2.09 8.87
C THR A 287 -17.80 1.59 10.11
N HIS A 288 -18.92 2.25 10.41
CA HIS A 288 -19.87 1.78 11.40
C HIS A 288 -20.67 0.60 10.86
N ARG A 289 -21.03 -0.35 11.74
CA ARG A 289 -21.79 -1.56 11.35
C ARG A 289 -21.09 -2.37 10.25
N MET A 290 -19.77 -2.50 10.34
CA MET A 290 -18.92 -3.24 9.39
C MET A 290 -19.52 -4.59 8.96
N SER A 291 -20.00 -5.40 9.91
CA SER A 291 -20.59 -6.72 9.59
C SER A 291 -21.83 -6.62 8.69
N ASP A 292 -22.73 -5.67 8.95
CA ASP A 292 -23.94 -5.49 8.14
C ASP A 292 -23.60 -5.03 6.72
N LEU A 293 -22.60 -4.15 6.59
CA LEU A 293 -22.11 -3.69 5.29
C LEU A 293 -21.48 -4.85 4.51
N VAL A 294 -20.59 -5.60 5.15
CA VAL A 294 -19.90 -6.74 4.56
C VAL A 294 -20.90 -7.82 4.14
N ASP A 295 -21.87 -8.16 5.00
CA ASP A 295 -22.89 -9.15 4.68
C ASP A 295 -23.82 -8.68 3.54
N GLY A 296 -24.14 -7.38 3.50
CA GLY A 296 -24.93 -6.77 2.42
C GLY A 296 -24.30 -6.93 1.04
N PHE A 297 -22.98 -6.67 0.94
CA PHE A 297 -22.20 -6.87 -0.29
C PHE A 297 -21.88 -8.34 -0.57
N ASN A 298 -21.82 -9.19 0.46
CA ASN A 298 -21.48 -10.61 0.41
C ASN A 298 -20.18 -10.93 -0.39
N PRO A 299 -19.06 -10.24 -0.14
CA PRO A 299 -17.84 -10.42 -0.93
C PRO A 299 -17.16 -11.77 -0.65
N LYS A 300 -16.26 -12.17 -1.54
CA LYS A 300 -15.33 -13.28 -1.28
C LYS A 300 -14.22 -12.89 -0.30
N LEU A 301 -13.81 -11.62 -0.34
CA LEU A 301 -12.71 -11.08 0.45
C LEU A 301 -13.00 -9.62 0.81
N VAL A 302 -12.77 -9.27 2.08
CA VAL A 302 -12.80 -7.88 2.55
C VAL A 302 -11.37 -7.35 2.66
N VAL A 303 -11.14 -6.12 2.25
CA VAL A 303 -9.85 -5.45 2.33
C VAL A 303 -10.06 -4.11 3.03
N THR A 304 -9.28 -3.80 4.05
CA THR A 304 -9.40 -2.54 4.77
C THR A 304 -8.43 -1.47 4.26
N GLY A 305 -8.93 -0.24 4.20
CA GLY A 305 -8.19 0.99 3.92
C GLY A 305 -8.34 2.02 5.03
N HIS A 306 -7.72 3.18 4.82
CA HIS A 306 -7.77 4.35 5.71
C HIS A 306 -6.96 4.26 7.03
N GLU A 307 -6.20 3.18 7.24
CA GLU A 307 -5.34 3.03 8.43
C GLU A 307 -4.10 3.94 8.37
N ASN A 308 -3.79 4.52 9.53
CA ASN A 308 -2.63 5.36 9.80
C ASN A 308 -2.42 6.57 8.86
N GLU A 309 -3.48 7.26 8.44
CA GLU A 309 -3.33 8.45 7.60
C GLU A 309 -2.47 9.56 8.25
N MET A 310 -1.27 9.78 7.71
CA MET A 310 -0.27 10.65 8.33
C MET A 310 -0.65 12.14 8.33
N GLY A 311 -1.66 12.55 7.54
CA GLY A 311 -2.19 13.90 7.51
C GLY A 311 -2.94 14.29 8.79
N HIS A 312 -3.36 13.29 9.58
CA HIS A 312 -4.18 13.46 10.76
C HIS A 312 -3.39 13.44 12.08
N THR A 313 -4.05 13.89 13.15
CA THR A 313 -3.59 13.70 14.53
C THR A 313 -3.65 12.22 14.91
N ILE A 314 -2.89 11.79 15.93
CA ILE A 314 -2.76 10.36 16.28
C ILE A 314 -4.11 9.71 16.57
N ASP A 315 -5.02 10.41 17.25
CA ASP A 315 -6.36 9.94 17.57
C ASP A 315 -7.25 9.71 16.32
N HIS A 316 -6.84 10.27 15.18
CA HIS A 316 -7.45 10.11 13.86
C HIS A 316 -6.57 9.27 12.90
N ARG A 317 -5.45 8.68 13.38
CA ARG A 317 -4.64 7.68 12.66
C ARG A 317 -5.06 6.30 13.11
N GLU A 318 -6.21 5.81 12.62
CA GLU A 318 -6.70 4.51 13.07
C GLU A 318 -5.64 3.42 12.83
N ALA A 319 -5.26 2.76 13.92
CA ALA A 319 -4.17 1.81 13.96
C ALA A 319 -4.61 0.45 13.42
N PHE A 320 -3.66 -0.28 12.83
CA PHE A 320 -3.91 -1.63 12.34
C PHE A 320 -4.42 -2.56 13.45
N TRP A 321 -3.92 -2.44 14.68
CA TRP A 321 -4.41 -3.28 15.79
C TRP A 321 -5.91 -3.14 16.04
N LEU A 322 -6.45 -1.93 15.90
CA LEU A 322 -7.88 -1.68 16.09
C LEU A 322 -8.66 -2.26 14.91
N THR A 323 -8.13 -2.10 13.69
CA THR A 323 -8.71 -2.71 12.50
C THR A 323 -8.77 -4.23 12.62
N PHE A 324 -7.71 -4.90 13.08
CA PHE A 324 -7.76 -6.34 13.32
C PHE A 324 -8.84 -6.74 14.33
N GLN A 325 -9.02 -6.00 15.44
CA GLN A 325 -10.08 -6.29 16.40
C GLN A 325 -11.48 -6.21 15.78
N LYS A 326 -11.71 -5.27 14.86
CA LYS A 326 -12.97 -5.16 14.11
C LYS A 326 -13.12 -6.33 13.13
N MET A 327 -12.08 -6.61 12.35
CA MET A 327 -12.11 -7.63 11.30
C MET A 327 -12.20 -9.06 11.83
N GLU A 328 -11.69 -9.34 13.03
CA GLU A 328 -11.86 -10.66 13.68
C GLU A 328 -13.31 -11.00 14.02
N GLN A 329 -14.20 -10.00 14.01
CA GLN A 329 -15.62 -10.19 14.32
C GLN A 329 -16.50 -10.40 13.07
N ILE A 330 -15.93 -10.29 11.87
CA ILE A 330 -16.69 -10.45 10.63
C ILE A 330 -16.67 -11.91 10.15
N SER A 331 -17.71 -12.30 9.42
CA SER A 331 -17.93 -13.68 8.95
C SER A 331 -17.14 -14.06 7.69
N LYS A 332 -16.49 -13.09 7.05
CA LYS A 332 -15.82 -13.21 5.75
C LYS A 332 -14.31 -13.25 5.89
N ASP A 333 -13.66 -13.87 4.91
CA ASP A 333 -12.21 -13.73 4.74
C ASP A 333 -11.86 -12.25 4.58
N TYR A 334 -10.79 -11.84 5.25
CA TYR A 334 -10.32 -10.45 5.22
C TYR A 334 -8.82 -10.33 5.08
N LEU A 335 -8.38 -9.16 4.61
CA LEU A 335 -7.00 -8.72 4.59
C LEU A 335 -6.86 -7.36 5.24
N VAL A 336 -5.88 -7.28 6.14
CA VAL A 336 -5.31 -6.00 6.57
C VAL A 336 -3.94 -5.87 5.91
N MET A 337 -3.82 -4.86 5.04
CA MET A 337 -2.62 -4.57 4.27
C MET A 337 -1.96 -3.30 4.77
N GLY A 338 -0.63 -3.32 4.90
CA GLY A 338 0.19 -2.11 5.00
C GLY A 338 0.34 -1.42 3.65
N TRP A 339 0.92 -0.23 3.65
CA TRP A 339 1.15 0.54 2.42
C TRP A 339 2.14 -0.16 1.50
N GLY A 340 1.86 -0.09 0.20
CA GLY A 340 2.61 -0.77 -0.85
C GLY A 340 2.61 -2.31 -0.74
N GLU A 341 1.52 -2.89 -0.23
CA GLU A 341 1.26 -4.33 -0.27
C GLU A 341 0.20 -4.69 -1.31
N TRP A 342 0.15 -5.96 -1.69
CA TRP A 342 -0.90 -6.49 -2.55
C TRP A 342 -1.23 -7.94 -2.24
N TYR A 343 -2.41 -8.35 -2.70
CA TYR A 343 -2.86 -9.73 -2.67
C TYR A 343 -3.37 -10.16 -4.04
N GLN A 344 -3.16 -11.43 -4.39
CA GLN A 344 -3.69 -12.02 -5.63
C GLN A 344 -4.94 -12.85 -5.33
N CYS A 345 -6.11 -12.28 -5.66
CA CYS A 345 -7.36 -13.00 -5.69
C CYS A 345 -7.36 -14.04 -6.83
N PRO A 346 -7.75 -15.31 -6.56
CA PRO A 346 -7.75 -16.39 -7.55
C PRO A 346 -8.73 -16.17 -8.70
#